data_AF-A0A9P4NFV0-F1
#
_entry.id   AF-A0A9P4NFV0-F1
#
_cell.length_a   1.000
_cell.length_b   1.000
_cell.length_c   1.000
_cell.angle_alpha   90.00
_cell.angle_beta   90.00
_cell.angle_gamma   90.00
#
_symmetry.space_group_name_H-M   'P 1'
#
loop_
_entity.id
_entity.type
_entity.pdbx_description
1 polymer ?
#
loop_
_entity_poly.entity_id
_entity_poly.type
_entity_poly.pdbx_seq_one_letter_code
_entity_poly.pdbx_strand_id
1 'polypeptide(L)'
;MCAASQNPSTPYLPQESSTFRLTELPIEIFKQVLEHFVKDSGMARTVRLRHVSKLFAREVNLAICSTRLLETRAWRFVKVEHEFFTEYLVKRFQKLPNEEDKLSSAVREAVAEAVKLDGHSNNRTEYTRILWSAAVREMSPLQIFGCINPEALGTFNTMTPGYYEVSNSLVAAAALLGKSQIIDSASRSELSISNQFFGFPLTCAAAAGHQHLVSIILAQIGNDSGRIDVTHALKAAASRGNAHMVKLVLEKYLPLTSEDSVCLLRNAVAGAAGGGHGHVIYLLLNSTTKGNLSKCFKYPITATCDLEYRILLAAA
;
A
#
# COMPACT_ATOMS: atom_id res chain seq x y z
N MET A 1 -50.93 -57.44 49.04
CA MET A 1 -51.01 -55.97 49.00
C MET A 1 -49.59 -55.43 48.81
N CYS A 2 -49.40 -54.67 47.71
CA CYS A 2 -48.28 -53.79 47.39
C CYS A 2 -46.89 -54.41 47.21
N ALA A 3 -46.04 -53.99 46.28
CA ALA A 3 -46.14 -53.35 44.97
C ALA A 3 -44.70 -53.42 44.43
N ALA A 4 -44.54 -53.73 43.16
CA ALA A 4 -43.25 -53.77 42.49
C ALA A 4 -42.58 -52.38 42.48
N SER A 5 -41.31 -52.29 42.89
CA SER A 5 -40.46 -51.14 42.55
C SER A 5 -39.46 -51.58 41.47
N GLN A 6 -39.88 -51.45 40.22
CA GLN A 6 -38.95 -51.41 39.08
C GLN A 6 -38.13 -50.12 39.21
N ASN A 7 -36.81 -50.24 39.32
CA ASN A 7 -35.91 -49.11 39.11
C ASN A 7 -36.07 -48.64 37.66
N PRO A 8 -36.39 -47.36 37.39
CA PRO A 8 -36.32 -46.85 36.04
C PRO A 8 -34.84 -46.74 35.68
N SER A 9 -34.44 -47.57 34.72
CA SER A 9 -33.23 -47.42 33.92
C SER A 9 -33.10 -45.97 33.46
N THR A 10 -32.16 -45.24 34.05
CA THR A 10 -31.63 -44.02 33.47
C THR A 10 -31.21 -44.34 32.03
N PRO A 11 -31.72 -43.62 31.02
CA PRO A 11 -31.22 -43.81 29.67
C PRO A 11 -29.75 -43.40 29.69
N TYR A 12 -28.88 -44.37 29.40
CA TYR A 12 -27.50 -44.12 29.01
C TYR A 12 -27.55 -43.12 27.84
N LEU A 13 -27.26 -41.85 28.14
CA LEU A 13 -26.89 -40.89 27.11
C LEU A 13 -25.63 -41.45 26.44
N PRO A 14 -25.60 -41.66 25.12
CA PRO A 14 -24.38 -42.02 24.44
C PRO A 14 -23.35 -40.94 24.74
N GLN A 15 -22.18 -41.38 25.21
CA GLN A 15 -21.02 -40.54 25.45
C GLN A 15 -20.80 -39.63 24.24
N GLU A 16 -20.64 -38.35 24.57
CA GLU A 16 -20.06 -37.27 23.78
C GLU A 16 -19.69 -37.70 22.36
N SER A 17 -20.50 -37.25 21.39
CA SER A 17 -20.02 -37.11 20.03
C SER A 17 -18.69 -36.38 20.11
N SER A 18 -17.59 -37.11 19.87
CA SER A 18 -16.24 -36.57 19.84
C SER A 18 -16.18 -35.57 18.70
N THR A 19 -16.57 -34.33 19.00
CA THR A 19 -16.50 -33.22 18.06
C THR A 19 -15.02 -32.91 17.88
N PHE A 20 -14.37 -33.65 16.97
CA PHE A 20 -13.00 -33.39 16.57
C PHE A 20 -12.90 -31.94 16.12
N ARG A 21 -12.13 -31.14 16.84
CA ARG A 21 -11.93 -29.75 16.45
C ARG A 21 -10.86 -29.72 15.38
N LEU A 22 -11.09 -28.94 14.33
CA LEU A 22 -10.10 -28.77 13.25
C LEU A 22 -8.74 -28.30 13.80
N THR A 23 -8.72 -27.56 14.91
CA THR A 23 -7.53 -27.08 15.60
C THR A 23 -6.74 -28.15 16.35
N GLU A 24 -7.30 -29.34 16.55
CA GLU A 24 -6.65 -30.47 17.23
C GLU A 24 -5.87 -31.37 16.25
N LEU A 25 -5.98 -31.11 14.94
CA LEU A 25 -5.22 -31.81 13.93
C LEU A 25 -3.73 -31.45 13.99
N PRO A 26 -2.83 -32.36 13.57
CA PRO A 26 -1.44 -32.03 13.29
C PRO A 26 -1.37 -30.81 12.36
N ILE A 27 -0.41 -29.92 12.61
CA ILE A 27 -0.35 -28.61 11.95
C ILE A 27 -0.21 -28.73 10.43
N GLU A 28 0.44 -29.79 9.94
CA GLU A 28 0.57 -30.11 8.51
C GLU A 28 -0.79 -30.43 7.88
N ILE A 29 -1.59 -31.26 8.54
CA ILE A 29 -2.93 -31.63 8.07
C ILE A 29 -3.87 -30.43 8.13
N PHE A 30 -3.81 -29.66 9.21
CA PHE A 30 -4.56 -28.41 9.34
C PHE A 30 -4.26 -27.46 8.17
N LYS A 31 -2.98 -27.27 7.83
CA LYS A 31 -2.54 -26.45 6.69
C LYS A 31 -3.07 -26.98 5.36
N GLN A 32 -2.99 -28.29 5.11
CA GLN A 32 -3.51 -28.89 3.88
C GLN A 32 -5.03 -28.72 3.75
N VAL A 33 -5.78 -28.91 4.83
CA VAL A 33 -7.23 -28.68 4.84
C VAL A 33 -7.54 -27.22 4.49
N LEU A 34 -6.80 -26.28 5.07
CA LEU A 34 -6.97 -24.86 4.73
C LEU A 34 -6.60 -24.56 3.27
N GLU A 35 -5.50 -25.09 2.75
CA GLU A 35 -5.11 -24.89 1.36
C GLU A 35 -6.17 -25.44 0.39
N HIS A 36 -6.75 -26.61 0.68
CA HIS A 36 -7.83 -27.18 -0.11
C HIS A 36 -9.10 -26.32 -0.02
N PHE A 37 -9.49 -25.90 1.18
CA PHE A 37 -10.63 -25.01 1.39
C PHE A 37 -10.49 -23.69 0.61
N VAL A 38 -9.30 -23.10 0.62
CA VAL A 38 -9.00 -21.84 -0.07
C VAL A 38 -9.16 -22.00 -1.59
N LYS A 39 -8.75 -23.13 -2.16
CA LYS A 39 -8.94 -23.43 -3.60
C LYS A 39 -10.41 -23.53 -3.99
N ASP A 40 -11.23 -24.18 -3.16
CA ASP A 40 -12.61 -24.53 -3.53
C ASP A 40 -13.66 -23.48 -3.13
N SER A 41 -13.39 -22.70 -2.08
CA SER A 41 -14.42 -21.85 -1.44
C SER A 41 -14.44 -20.40 -1.92
N GLY A 42 -13.45 -19.99 -2.72
CA GLY A 42 -13.29 -18.61 -3.22
C GLY A 42 -12.92 -17.58 -2.13
N MET A 43 -12.67 -16.33 -2.56
CA MET A 43 -12.04 -15.31 -1.70
C MET A 43 -12.94 -14.86 -0.54
N ALA A 44 -14.25 -14.72 -0.75
CA ALA A 44 -15.15 -14.21 0.28
C ALA A 44 -15.24 -15.15 1.50
N ARG A 45 -15.38 -16.46 1.28
CA ARG A 45 -15.43 -17.46 2.36
C ARG A 45 -14.07 -17.62 3.03
N THR A 46 -13.02 -17.63 2.22
CA THR A 46 -11.62 -17.67 2.68
C THR A 46 -11.30 -16.51 3.62
N VAL A 47 -11.65 -15.27 3.24
CA VAL A 47 -11.40 -14.08 4.08
C VAL A 47 -12.16 -14.15 5.40
N ARG A 48 -13.40 -14.64 5.38
CA ARG A 48 -14.22 -14.80 6.60
C ARG A 48 -13.59 -15.77 7.60
N LEU A 49 -12.94 -16.81 7.11
CA LEU A 49 -12.31 -17.83 7.95
C LEU A 49 -11.19 -17.25 8.85
N ARG A 50 -10.60 -16.12 8.46
CA ARG A 50 -9.59 -15.41 9.26
C ARG A 50 -10.14 -14.85 10.58
N HIS A 51 -11.45 -14.63 10.67
CA HIS A 51 -12.07 -14.08 11.88
C HIS A 51 -12.36 -15.15 12.95
N VAL A 52 -12.10 -16.43 12.67
CA VAL A 52 -12.34 -17.53 13.62
C VAL A 52 -11.36 -17.46 14.79
N SER A 53 -10.06 -17.28 14.51
CA SER A 53 -9.03 -17.12 15.55
C SER A 53 -7.73 -16.55 14.97
N LYS A 54 -6.78 -16.16 15.83
CA LYS A 54 -5.44 -15.73 15.41
C LYS A 54 -4.69 -16.79 14.60
N LEU A 55 -4.88 -18.07 14.93
CA LEU A 55 -4.29 -19.18 14.18
C LEU A 55 -4.86 -19.24 12.76
N PHE A 56 -6.18 -19.21 12.63
CA PHE A 56 -6.82 -19.20 11.31
C PHE A 56 -6.43 -17.95 10.52
N ALA A 57 -6.40 -16.76 11.14
CA ALA A 57 -5.93 -15.55 10.47
C ALA A 57 -4.53 -15.74 9.87
N ARG A 58 -3.59 -16.32 10.64
CA ARG A 58 -2.22 -16.59 10.18
C ARG A 58 -2.18 -17.63 9.07
N GLU A 59 -2.76 -18.81 9.29
CA GLU A 59 -2.63 -19.94 8.37
C GLU A 59 -3.45 -19.75 7.09
N VAL A 60 -4.62 -19.10 7.15
CA VAL A 60 -5.40 -18.75 5.96
C VAL A 60 -4.62 -17.76 5.09
N ASN A 61 -3.95 -16.77 5.68
CA ASN A 61 -3.10 -15.86 4.92
C ASN A 61 -1.96 -16.61 4.22
N LEU A 62 -1.35 -17.61 4.88
CA LEU A 62 -0.32 -18.47 4.28
C LEU A 62 -0.89 -19.36 3.18
N ALA A 63 -2.08 -19.93 3.37
CA ALA A 63 -2.76 -20.76 2.38
C ALA A 63 -3.16 -19.95 1.14
N ILE A 64 -3.64 -18.71 1.29
CA ILE A 64 -3.87 -17.79 0.16
C ILE A 64 -2.57 -17.57 -0.63
N CYS A 65 -1.44 -17.36 0.07
CA CYS A 65 -0.13 -17.22 -0.57
C CYS A 65 0.29 -18.50 -1.32
N SER A 66 0.15 -19.68 -0.70
CA SER A 66 0.53 -20.96 -1.32
C SER A 66 -0.33 -21.30 -2.55
N THR A 67 -1.63 -20.99 -2.49
CA THR A 67 -2.61 -21.35 -3.54
C THR A 67 -2.68 -20.33 -4.68
N ARG A 68 -2.01 -19.19 -4.54
CA ARG A 68 -2.10 -18.05 -5.47
C ARG A 68 -3.54 -17.60 -5.73
N LEU A 69 -4.45 -17.77 -4.76
CA LEU A 69 -5.87 -17.43 -4.94
C LEU A 69 -6.06 -15.95 -5.33
N LEU A 70 -5.22 -15.06 -4.81
CA LEU A 70 -5.25 -13.64 -5.15
C LEU A 70 -4.83 -13.34 -6.60
N GLU A 71 -4.08 -14.21 -7.25
CA GLU A 71 -3.75 -14.04 -8.67
C GLU A 71 -4.91 -14.50 -9.58
N THR A 72 -5.93 -15.15 -9.02
CA THR A 72 -7.16 -15.46 -9.74
C THR A 72 -8.11 -14.26 -9.74
N ARG A 73 -9.09 -14.22 -10.65
CA ARG A 73 -10.11 -13.16 -10.68
C ARG A 73 -11.08 -13.17 -9.47
N ALA A 74 -10.88 -14.06 -8.49
CA ALA A 74 -11.80 -14.31 -7.38
C ALA A 74 -11.94 -13.16 -6.36
N TRP A 75 -11.06 -12.16 -6.39
CA TRP A 75 -11.06 -11.02 -5.45
C TRP A 75 -11.83 -9.80 -5.96
N ARG A 76 -12.33 -9.80 -7.21
CA ARG A 76 -12.96 -8.61 -7.85
C ARG A 76 -14.15 -8.03 -7.09
N PHE A 77 -14.79 -8.85 -6.25
CA PHE A 77 -15.97 -8.47 -5.45
C PHE A 77 -15.68 -8.38 -3.95
N VAL A 78 -14.42 -8.49 -3.54
CA VAL A 78 -14.01 -8.41 -2.14
C VAL A 78 -13.15 -7.17 -1.96
N LYS A 79 -13.54 -6.31 -1.01
CA LYS A 79 -12.67 -5.21 -0.60
C LYS A 79 -11.48 -5.81 0.14
N VAL A 80 -10.31 -5.72 -0.46
CA VAL A 80 -9.05 -6.19 0.13
C VAL A 80 -8.25 -4.98 0.58
N GLU A 81 -7.79 -4.99 1.82
CA GLU A 81 -6.95 -3.90 2.37
C GLU A 81 -5.56 -3.91 1.72
N HIS A 82 -4.99 -2.71 1.51
CA HIS A 82 -3.65 -2.55 0.92
C HIS A 82 -2.59 -3.35 1.68
N GLU A 83 -2.62 -3.31 3.01
CA GLU A 83 -1.65 -4.01 3.86
C GLU A 83 -1.67 -5.53 3.64
N PHE A 84 -2.87 -6.10 3.50
CA PHE A 84 -3.02 -7.53 3.23
C PHE A 84 -2.45 -7.89 1.85
N PHE A 85 -2.63 -7.01 0.87
CA PHE A 85 -2.11 -7.21 -0.47
C PHE A 85 -0.57 -7.11 -0.51
N THR A 86 0.01 -6.15 0.21
CA THR A 86 1.46 -6.02 0.39
C THR A 86 2.05 -7.27 1.06
N GLU A 87 1.44 -7.75 2.15
CA GLU A 87 1.85 -8.98 2.83
C GLU A 87 1.86 -10.21 1.92
N TYR A 88 0.84 -10.35 1.08
CA TYR A 88 0.79 -11.42 0.08
C TYR A 88 1.98 -11.34 -0.87
N LEU A 89 2.25 -10.17 -1.45
CA LEU A 89 3.31 -9.99 -2.43
C LEU A 89 4.70 -10.21 -1.84
N VAL A 90 4.95 -9.74 -0.60
CA VAL A 90 6.22 -9.98 0.10
C VAL A 90 6.45 -11.47 0.31
N LYS A 91 5.45 -12.21 0.81
CA LYS A 91 5.56 -13.66 1.04
C LYS A 91 5.71 -14.44 -0.26
N ARG A 92 4.97 -14.04 -1.28
CA ARG A 92 5.07 -14.60 -2.63
C ARG A 92 6.49 -14.43 -3.18
N PHE A 93 7.03 -13.22 -3.12
CA PHE A 93 8.38 -12.89 -3.56
C PHE A 93 9.46 -13.69 -2.83
N GLN A 94 9.28 -13.91 -1.52
CA GLN A 94 10.19 -14.76 -0.73
C GLN A 94 10.11 -16.24 -1.10
N LYS A 95 8.91 -16.76 -1.37
CA LYS A 95 8.71 -18.18 -1.74
C LYS A 95 9.11 -18.50 -3.18
N LEU A 96 9.04 -17.52 -4.08
CA LEU A 96 9.27 -17.67 -5.52
C LEU A 96 10.38 -16.73 -6.00
N PRO A 97 11.62 -16.92 -5.52
CA PRO A 97 12.69 -15.95 -5.73
C PRO A 97 13.18 -15.83 -7.17
N ASN A 98 12.83 -16.78 -8.05
CA ASN A 98 13.37 -16.91 -9.41
C ASN A 98 12.35 -16.56 -10.53
N GLU A 99 11.18 -16.03 -10.21
CA GLU A 99 10.25 -15.63 -11.27
C GLU A 99 10.78 -14.38 -11.99
N GLU A 100 10.82 -14.41 -13.33
CA GLU A 100 11.47 -13.39 -14.17
C GLU A 100 10.57 -12.19 -14.52
N ASP A 101 9.52 -11.94 -13.73
CA ASP A 101 8.66 -10.81 -14.01
C ASP A 101 9.37 -9.46 -13.77
N LYS A 102 9.04 -8.46 -14.58
CA LYS A 102 9.70 -7.15 -14.60
C LYS A 102 9.63 -6.43 -13.24
N LEU A 103 8.50 -6.56 -12.53
CA LEU A 103 8.27 -5.89 -11.26
C LEU A 103 9.11 -6.53 -10.15
N SER A 104 9.09 -7.86 -10.03
CA SER A 104 9.95 -8.60 -9.11
C SER A 104 11.43 -8.38 -9.43
N SER A 105 11.80 -8.28 -10.70
CA SER A 105 13.17 -7.95 -11.11
C SER A 105 13.58 -6.57 -10.58
N ALA A 106 12.77 -5.53 -10.82
CA ALA A 106 13.02 -4.18 -10.33
C ALA A 106 13.13 -4.12 -8.78
N VAL A 107 12.26 -4.86 -8.08
CA VAL A 107 12.33 -4.97 -6.61
C VAL A 107 13.61 -5.70 -6.17
N ARG A 108 13.99 -6.81 -6.82
CA ARG A 108 15.24 -7.54 -6.50
C ARG A 108 16.46 -6.65 -6.69
N GLU A 109 16.54 -5.95 -7.82
CA GLU A 109 17.65 -5.07 -8.15
C GLU A 109 17.78 -3.95 -7.11
N ALA A 110 16.69 -3.23 -6.83
CA ALA A 110 16.69 -2.15 -5.86
C ALA A 110 17.06 -2.62 -4.44
N VAL A 111 16.54 -3.78 -4.01
CA VAL A 111 16.88 -4.35 -2.70
C VAL A 111 18.35 -4.78 -2.65
N ALA A 112 18.86 -5.40 -3.72
CA ALA A 112 20.26 -5.81 -3.79
C ALA A 112 21.18 -4.59 -3.69
N GLU A 113 20.89 -3.52 -4.41
CA GLU A 113 21.69 -2.30 -4.40
C GLU A 113 21.61 -1.57 -3.05
N ALA A 114 20.40 -1.47 -2.46
CA ALA A 114 20.24 -0.90 -1.13
C ALA A 114 21.04 -1.67 -0.07
N VAL A 115 21.00 -3.00 -0.09
CA VAL A 115 21.75 -3.85 0.85
C VAL A 115 23.26 -3.69 0.67
N LYS A 116 23.76 -3.52 -0.56
CA LYS A 116 25.18 -3.23 -0.80
C LYS A 116 25.60 -1.91 -0.16
N LEU A 117 24.77 -0.86 -0.27
CA LEU A 117 25.07 0.46 0.29
C LEU A 117 25.07 0.47 1.83
N ASP A 118 24.21 -0.31 2.49
CA ASP A 118 24.14 -0.36 3.96
C ASP A 118 25.15 -1.32 4.62
N GLY A 119 25.81 -2.17 3.82
CA GLY A 119 26.79 -3.15 4.29
C GLY A 119 26.23 -4.30 5.14
N HIS A 120 24.91 -4.37 5.38
CA HIS A 120 24.28 -5.38 6.24
C HIS A 120 22.98 -5.95 5.62
N SER A 121 22.85 -7.28 5.60
CA SER A 121 21.75 -8.01 4.95
C SER A 121 20.42 -8.00 5.73
N ASN A 122 20.41 -7.54 6.99
CA ASN A 122 19.26 -7.65 7.88
C ASN A 122 18.04 -6.84 7.43
N ASN A 123 18.24 -5.80 6.61
CA ASN A 123 17.15 -4.93 6.16
C ASN A 123 16.46 -5.41 4.88
N ARG A 124 16.90 -6.53 4.29
CA ARG A 124 16.36 -7.04 3.01
C ARG A 124 14.83 -7.16 3.03
N THR A 125 14.29 -7.78 4.07
CA THR A 125 12.84 -7.98 4.22
C THR A 125 12.08 -6.67 4.36
N GLU A 126 12.65 -5.70 5.08
CA GLU A 126 12.07 -4.38 5.26
C GLU A 126 12.05 -3.61 3.93
N TYR A 127 13.14 -3.61 3.18
CA TYR A 127 13.22 -2.99 1.85
C TYR A 127 12.25 -3.61 0.87
N THR A 128 12.16 -4.95 0.85
CA THR A 128 11.15 -5.66 0.06
C THR A 128 9.74 -5.21 0.44
N ARG A 129 9.42 -5.11 1.74
CA ARG A 129 8.10 -4.66 2.20
C ARG A 129 7.80 -3.23 1.76
N ILE A 130 8.75 -2.32 1.93
CA ILE A 130 8.61 -0.90 1.57
C ILE A 130 8.33 -0.76 0.07
N LEU A 131 9.10 -1.45 -0.78
CA LEU A 131 8.91 -1.39 -2.24
C LEU A 131 7.58 -1.99 -2.69
N TRP A 132 7.19 -3.15 -2.14
CA TRP A 132 5.88 -3.73 -2.45
C TRP A 132 4.73 -2.87 -1.95
N SER A 133 4.87 -2.21 -0.80
CA SER A 133 3.86 -1.25 -0.32
C SER A 133 3.71 -0.08 -1.28
N ALA A 134 4.81 0.46 -1.80
CA ALA A 134 4.77 1.51 -2.83
C ALA A 134 4.12 1.03 -4.13
N ALA A 135 4.51 -0.15 -4.63
CA ALA A 135 3.89 -0.76 -5.81
C ALA A 135 2.36 -0.87 -5.69
N VAL A 136 1.88 -1.28 -4.51
CA VAL A 136 0.44 -1.43 -4.20
C VAL A 136 -0.30 -0.11 -4.07
N ARG A 137 0.42 0.98 -3.80
CA ARG A 137 -0.15 2.33 -3.77
C ARG A 137 -0.25 2.93 -5.17
N GLU A 138 0.75 2.70 -6.01
CA GLU A 138 0.82 3.29 -7.36
C GLU A 138 0.01 2.50 -8.39
N MET A 139 0.00 1.17 -8.27
CA MET A 139 -0.67 0.28 -9.23
C MET A 139 -1.95 -0.31 -8.65
N SER A 140 -2.96 -0.47 -9.50
CA SER A 140 -4.12 -1.27 -9.16
C SER A 140 -3.74 -2.75 -9.01
N PRO A 141 -4.46 -3.52 -8.18
CA PRO A 141 -4.25 -4.97 -8.08
C PRO A 141 -4.26 -5.73 -9.42
N LEU A 142 -5.07 -5.28 -10.39
CA LEU A 142 -5.09 -5.88 -11.74
C LEU A 142 -3.77 -5.66 -12.48
N GLN A 143 -3.16 -4.47 -12.38
CA GLN A 143 -1.90 -4.17 -13.02
C GLN A 143 -0.77 -4.98 -12.40
N ILE A 144 -0.71 -5.07 -11.06
CA ILE A 144 0.30 -5.86 -10.34
C ILE A 144 0.24 -7.32 -10.76
N PHE A 145 -0.95 -7.92 -10.74
CA PHE A 145 -1.11 -9.32 -11.16
C PHE A 145 -0.84 -9.52 -12.65
N GLY A 146 -1.14 -8.53 -13.50
CA GLY A 146 -0.75 -8.54 -14.90
C GLY A 146 0.77 -8.54 -15.09
N CYS A 147 1.53 -7.90 -14.19
CA CYS A 147 2.98 -7.92 -14.20
C CYS A 147 3.55 -9.26 -13.72
N ILE A 148 3.08 -9.78 -12.57
CA ILE A 148 3.69 -10.95 -11.92
C ILE A 148 3.12 -12.30 -12.38
N ASN A 149 1.94 -12.31 -13.01
CA ASN A 149 1.29 -13.51 -13.53
C ASN A 149 0.37 -13.18 -14.73
N PRO A 150 0.93 -12.84 -15.89
CA PRO A 150 0.17 -12.40 -17.06
C PRO A 150 -0.78 -13.50 -17.59
N GLU A 151 -0.41 -14.77 -17.45
CA GLU A 151 -1.18 -15.90 -17.98
C GLU A 151 -2.51 -16.10 -17.24
N ALA A 152 -2.54 -15.86 -15.93
CA ALA A 152 -3.73 -16.06 -15.10
C ALA A 152 -4.88 -15.07 -15.39
N LEU A 153 -4.59 -13.94 -16.04
CA LEU A 153 -5.58 -12.88 -16.27
C LEU A 153 -6.19 -12.86 -17.67
N GLY A 154 -5.70 -13.67 -18.62
CA GLY A 154 -6.25 -13.79 -19.98
C GLY A 154 -6.15 -12.53 -20.86
N THR A 155 -6.75 -12.56 -22.06
CA THR A 155 -6.65 -11.54 -23.14
C THR A 155 -7.33 -10.20 -22.87
N PHE A 156 -7.86 -9.95 -21.67
CA PHE A 156 -8.58 -8.71 -21.35
C PHE A 156 -7.69 -7.48 -21.13
N ASN A 157 -6.37 -7.61 -21.29
CA ASN A 157 -5.46 -6.48 -21.26
C ASN A 157 -5.08 -6.06 -22.68
N THR A 158 -5.75 -5.03 -23.18
CA THR A 158 -5.21 -4.13 -24.22
C THR A 158 -4.06 -3.25 -23.69
N MET A 159 -3.41 -3.64 -22.59
CA MET A 159 -2.07 -3.18 -22.23
C MET A 159 -1.17 -4.41 -22.20
N THR A 160 -0.49 -4.64 -23.31
CA THR A 160 0.43 -5.75 -23.57
C THR A 160 1.54 -5.85 -22.50
N PRO A 161 2.09 -7.05 -22.23
CA PRO A 161 3.25 -7.28 -21.34
C PRO A 161 4.51 -6.43 -21.64
N GLY A 162 4.52 -5.74 -22.80
CA GLY A 162 5.56 -4.82 -23.23
C GLY A 162 5.46 -3.39 -22.70
N TYR A 163 4.34 -2.97 -22.08
CA TYR A 163 4.13 -1.54 -21.75
C TYR A 163 4.89 -1.04 -20.52
N TYR A 164 5.17 -1.94 -19.57
CA TYR A 164 5.90 -1.58 -18.35
C TYR A 164 7.41 -1.63 -18.61
N GLU A 165 8.04 -0.45 -18.56
CA GLU A 165 9.49 -0.32 -18.60
C GLU A 165 10.07 -0.34 -17.18
N VAL A 166 11.18 -1.06 -17.01
CA VAL A 166 11.97 -1.06 -15.77
C VAL A 166 12.82 0.22 -15.65
N SER A 167 12.82 1.07 -16.69
CA SER A 167 13.56 2.32 -16.73
C SER A 167 13.25 3.19 -15.49
N ASN A 168 14.29 3.76 -14.90
CA ASN A 168 14.22 4.63 -13.72
C ASN A 168 13.66 3.98 -12.43
N SER A 169 13.46 2.66 -12.39
CA SER A 169 12.93 1.97 -11.19
C SER A 169 13.88 2.10 -10.00
N LEU A 170 15.19 2.02 -10.26
CA LEU A 170 16.22 2.09 -9.22
C LEU A 170 16.24 3.46 -8.52
N VAL A 171 16.11 4.56 -9.27
CA VAL A 171 16.12 5.92 -8.70
C VAL A 171 14.87 6.16 -7.84
N ALA A 172 13.69 5.76 -8.33
CA ALA A 172 12.45 5.88 -7.54
C ALA A 172 12.50 5.00 -6.28
N ALA A 173 13.00 3.77 -6.40
CA ALA A 173 13.20 2.88 -5.27
C ALA A 173 14.22 3.42 -4.27
N ALA A 174 15.35 3.96 -4.73
CA ALA A 174 16.37 4.58 -3.90
C ALA A 174 15.80 5.76 -3.09
N ALA A 175 14.97 6.59 -3.74
CA ALA A 175 14.28 7.70 -3.07
C ALA A 175 13.34 7.21 -1.97
N LEU A 176 12.67 6.07 -2.17
CA LEU A 176 11.81 5.45 -1.15
C LEU A 176 12.61 4.85 0.01
N LEU A 177 13.75 4.21 -0.29
CA LEU A 177 14.60 3.51 0.66
C LEU A 177 15.61 4.42 1.38
N GLY A 178 15.67 5.71 1.02
CA GLY A 178 16.55 6.67 1.68
C GLY A 178 18.01 6.62 1.19
N LYS A 179 18.27 6.11 -0.03
CA LYS A 179 19.64 5.92 -0.55
C LYS A 179 20.14 7.15 -1.28
N SER A 180 20.72 8.09 -0.53
CA SER A 180 21.21 9.37 -1.09
C SER A 180 22.24 9.17 -2.18
N GLN A 181 23.13 8.18 -2.06
CA GLN A 181 24.21 7.95 -3.01
C GLN A 181 23.71 7.78 -4.46
N ILE A 182 22.58 7.07 -4.63
CA ILE A 182 21.96 6.86 -5.95
C ILE A 182 21.32 8.17 -6.45
N ILE A 183 20.66 8.91 -5.55
CA ILE A 183 20.00 10.19 -5.87
C ILE A 183 21.03 11.26 -6.25
N ASP A 184 22.15 11.32 -5.54
CA ASP A 184 23.23 12.27 -5.79
C ASP A 184 23.85 12.06 -7.19
N SER A 185 23.92 10.80 -7.63
CA SER A 185 24.41 10.42 -8.96
C SER A 185 23.37 10.53 -10.09
N ALA A 186 22.08 10.70 -9.77
CA ALA A 186 21.00 10.70 -10.74
C ALA A 186 20.95 12.03 -11.51
N SER A 187 20.63 11.94 -12.81
CA SER A 187 20.43 13.10 -13.66
C SER A 187 19.11 13.83 -13.35
N ARG A 188 19.02 15.12 -13.68
CA ARG A 188 17.78 15.91 -13.58
C ARG A 188 16.61 15.24 -14.32
N SER A 189 16.86 14.61 -15.46
CA SER A 189 15.85 13.90 -16.24
C SER A 189 15.30 12.69 -15.49
N GLU A 190 16.17 11.87 -14.89
CA GLU A 190 15.76 10.70 -14.11
C GLU A 190 14.92 11.11 -12.89
N LEU A 191 15.29 12.20 -12.23
CA LEU A 191 14.56 12.71 -11.08
C LEU A 191 13.19 13.32 -11.42
N SER A 192 12.98 13.68 -12.69
CA SER A 192 11.76 14.34 -13.16
C SER A 192 10.74 13.40 -13.80
N ILE A 193 11.10 12.13 -14.06
CA ILE A 193 10.24 11.15 -14.72
C ILE A 193 9.59 10.24 -13.68
N SER A 194 8.29 9.96 -13.83
CA SER A 194 7.59 8.96 -13.00
C SER A 194 7.97 7.56 -13.43
N ASN A 195 8.36 6.72 -12.48
CA ASN A 195 8.40 5.29 -12.69
C ASN A 195 6.98 4.71 -12.59
N GLN A 196 6.66 3.66 -13.36
CA GLN A 196 5.32 3.08 -13.40
C GLN A 196 5.01 2.19 -12.19
N PHE A 197 6.04 1.66 -11.52
CA PHE A 197 5.88 0.80 -10.35
C PHE A 197 5.87 1.60 -9.04
N PHE A 198 6.74 2.61 -8.92
CA PHE A 198 6.96 3.33 -7.66
C PHE A 198 6.53 4.80 -7.71
N GLY A 199 6.31 5.37 -8.89
CA GLY A 199 5.95 6.77 -9.07
C GLY A 199 7.17 7.68 -9.22
N PHE A 200 7.00 8.97 -8.94
CA PHE A 200 8.09 9.94 -8.99
C PHE A 200 9.07 9.76 -7.82
N PRO A 201 10.40 9.91 -8.03
CA PRO A 201 11.39 9.88 -6.96
C PRO A 201 11.07 10.88 -5.83
N LEU A 202 10.66 12.10 -6.17
CA LEU A 202 10.28 13.11 -5.18
C LEU A 202 9.11 12.66 -4.29
N THR A 203 8.06 12.08 -4.91
CA THR A 203 6.89 11.56 -4.19
C THR A 203 7.29 10.38 -3.29
N CYS A 204 8.21 9.53 -3.74
CA CYS A 204 8.75 8.42 -2.95
C CYS A 204 9.47 8.92 -1.70
N ALA A 205 10.40 9.87 -1.85
CA ALA A 205 11.14 10.45 -0.74
C ALA A 205 10.21 11.17 0.25
N ALA A 206 9.25 11.96 -0.25
CA ALA A 206 8.29 12.68 0.58
C ALA A 206 7.36 11.72 1.35
N ALA A 207 6.88 10.66 0.69
CA ALA A 207 6.07 9.64 1.34
C ALA A 207 6.86 8.92 2.43
N ALA A 208 8.08 8.46 2.13
CA ALA A 208 8.93 7.77 3.10
C ALA A 208 9.44 8.68 4.24
N GLY A 209 9.33 10.00 4.10
CA GLY A 209 9.73 10.96 5.13
C GLY A 209 11.19 11.40 5.05
N HIS A 210 11.88 11.11 3.94
CA HIS A 210 13.31 11.41 3.75
C HIS A 210 13.54 12.88 3.39
N GLN A 211 13.47 13.76 4.40
CA GLN A 211 13.55 15.22 4.23
C GLN A 211 14.82 15.69 3.51
N HIS A 212 15.96 15.08 3.82
CA HIS A 212 17.24 15.37 3.17
C HIS A 212 17.18 15.06 1.65
N LEU A 213 16.61 13.92 1.27
CA LEU A 213 16.45 13.56 -0.14
C LEU A 213 15.48 14.49 -0.86
N VAL A 214 14.37 14.88 -0.23
CA VAL A 214 13.44 15.87 -0.82
C VAL A 214 14.17 17.18 -1.11
N SER A 215 15.06 17.62 -0.21
CA SER A 215 15.85 18.84 -0.41
C SER A 215 16.83 18.71 -1.59
N ILE A 216 17.53 17.57 -1.69
CA ILE A 216 18.46 17.29 -2.81
C ILE A 216 17.71 17.26 -4.14
N ILE A 217 16.62 16.47 -4.19
CA ILE A 217 15.84 16.27 -5.42
C ILE A 217 15.27 17.61 -5.90
N LEU A 218 14.68 18.42 -5.02
CA LEU A 218 14.17 19.76 -5.37
C LEU A 218 15.28 20.69 -5.88
N ALA A 219 16.47 20.65 -5.27
CA ALA A 219 17.60 21.46 -5.72
C ALA A 219 18.11 21.06 -7.11
N GLN A 220 18.16 19.76 -7.42
CA GLN A 220 18.62 19.24 -8.71
C GLN A 220 17.58 19.46 -9.83
N ILE A 221 16.28 19.29 -9.53
CA ILE A 221 15.22 19.42 -10.53
C ILE A 221 14.78 20.86 -10.77
N GLY A 222 15.14 21.81 -9.90
CA GLY A 222 14.83 23.24 -10.05
C GLY A 222 13.36 23.63 -9.82
N ASN A 223 13.06 24.92 -9.99
CA ASN A 223 11.82 25.57 -9.58
C ASN A 223 10.87 25.88 -10.75
N ASP A 224 10.65 24.93 -11.66
CA ASP A 224 9.67 25.09 -12.74
C ASP A 224 8.26 25.02 -12.12
N SER A 225 7.37 26.00 -12.31
CA SER A 225 6.04 26.02 -11.68
C SER A 225 5.10 24.94 -12.22
N GLY A 226 4.20 24.42 -11.36
CA GLY A 226 3.09 23.56 -11.79
C GLY A 226 3.45 22.08 -12.06
N ARG A 227 4.59 21.59 -11.55
CA ARG A 227 4.99 20.19 -11.77
C ARG A 227 4.13 19.20 -10.99
N ILE A 228 3.82 18.11 -11.68
CA ILE A 228 2.98 17.01 -11.17
C ILE A 228 3.68 16.26 -10.02
N ASP A 229 5.00 16.08 -10.10
CA ASP A 229 5.78 15.41 -9.06
C ASP A 229 5.70 16.13 -7.71
N VAL A 230 5.80 17.46 -7.69
CA VAL A 230 5.67 18.23 -6.45
C VAL A 230 4.25 18.21 -5.91
N THR A 231 3.25 18.21 -6.80
CA THR A 231 1.84 18.02 -6.43
C THR A 231 1.66 16.72 -5.64
N HIS A 232 2.20 15.64 -6.17
CA HIS A 232 2.09 14.31 -5.59
C HIS A 232 2.89 14.20 -4.28
N ALA A 233 4.09 14.79 -4.23
CA ALA A 233 4.90 14.84 -3.03
C ALA A 233 4.22 15.59 -1.88
N LEU A 234 3.65 16.77 -2.16
CA LEU A 234 2.93 17.58 -1.16
C LEU A 234 1.67 16.83 -0.66
N LYS A 235 0.91 16.22 -1.58
CA LYS A 235 -0.24 15.39 -1.21
C LYS A 235 0.16 14.19 -0.34
N ALA A 236 1.25 13.50 -0.69
CA ALA A 236 1.73 12.34 0.07
C ALA A 236 2.23 12.73 1.47
N ALA A 237 2.93 13.86 1.60
CA ALA A 237 3.34 14.39 2.89
C ALA A 237 2.12 14.77 3.75
N ALA A 238 1.12 15.41 3.13
CA ALA A 238 -0.10 15.85 3.80
C ALA A 238 -0.97 14.67 4.26
N SER A 239 -1.14 13.63 3.43
CA SER A 239 -1.91 12.44 3.80
C SER A 239 -1.25 11.57 4.87
N ARG A 240 0.04 11.80 5.14
CA ARG A 240 0.77 11.18 6.26
C ARG A 240 0.87 12.08 7.49
N GLY A 241 0.32 13.30 7.44
CA GLY A 241 0.33 14.23 8.56
C GLY A 241 1.69 14.86 8.83
N ASN A 242 2.65 14.74 7.90
CA ASN A 242 4.02 15.18 8.08
C ASN A 242 4.16 16.69 7.84
N ALA A 243 3.80 17.47 8.86
CA ALA A 243 3.82 18.93 8.82
C ALA A 243 5.20 19.52 8.44
N HIS A 244 6.30 18.91 8.90
CA HIS A 244 7.65 19.36 8.58
C HIS A 244 7.97 19.18 7.10
N MET A 245 7.62 18.02 6.53
CA MET A 245 7.79 17.77 5.10
C MET A 245 6.94 18.72 4.25
N VAL A 246 5.70 19.00 4.69
CA VAL A 246 4.84 19.98 4.03
C VAL A 246 5.50 21.37 3.99
N LYS A 247 6.02 21.87 5.13
CA LYS A 247 6.74 23.16 5.16
C LYS A 247 7.93 23.17 4.22
N LEU A 248 8.76 22.12 4.26
CA LEU A 248 9.95 22.01 3.41
C LEU A 248 9.59 22.11 1.92
N VAL A 249 8.58 21.37 1.47
CA VAL A 249 8.14 21.40 0.07
C VAL A 249 7.57 22.77 -0.31
N LEU A 250 6.78 23.39 0.57
CA LEU A 250 6.23 24.73 0.36
C LEU A 250 7.35 25.79 0.23
N GLU A 251 8.31 25.80 1.16
CA GLU A 251 9.41 26.78 1.21
C GLU A 251 10.33 26.69 -0.02
N LYS A 252 10.59 25.47 -0.50
CA LYS A 252 11.54 25.25 -1.61
C LYS A 252 10.94 25.48 -2.98
N TYR A 253 9.65 25.20 -3.16
CA TYR A 253 9.05 25.10 -4.50
C TYR A 253 7.88 26.07 -4.75
N LEU A 254 7.25 26.62 -3.71
CA LEU A 254 6.06 27.45 -3.85
C LEU A 254 6.32 28.90 -3.40
N PRO A 255 6.70 29.82 -4.32
CA PRO A 255 6.19 31.17 -4.21
C PRO A 255 4.68 31.11 -4.47
N LEU A 256 3.87 31.21 -3.40
CA LEU A 256 2.41 31.00 -3.35
C LEU A 256 1.56 32.01 -4.15
N THR A 257 2.11 32.60 -5.20
CA THR A 257 1.53 33.72 -5.95
C THR A 257 0.97 33.33 -7.33
N SER A 258 1.22 32.13 -7.83
CA SER A 258 0.71 31.67 -9.14
C SER A 258 -0.64 30.95 -9.03
N GLU A 259 -1.48 31.02 -10.07
CA GLU A 259 -2.78 30.32 -10.09
C GLU A 259 -2.63 28.79 -10.01
N ASP A 260 -1.49 28.23 -10.45
CA ASP A 260 -1.18 26.80 -10.33
C ASP A 260 -1.09 26.33 -8.88
N SER A 261 -0.69 27.22 -7.96
CA SER A 261 -0.57 26.90 -6.52
C SER A 261 -1.90 26.47 -5.90
N VAL A 262 -3.03 27.00 -6.39
CA VAL A 262 -4.39 26.74 -5.88
C VAL A 262 -4.77 25.27 -6.04
N CYS A 263 -4.52 24.68 -7.20
CA CYS A 263 -4.81 23.27 -7.48
C CYS A 263 -3.94 22.33 -6.64
N LEU A 264 -2.66 22.68 -6.46
CA LEU A 264 -1.71 21.94 -5.63
C LEU A 264 -2.18 21.86 -4.18
N LEU A 265 -2.54 23.02 -3.62
CA LEU A 265 -2.98 23.16 -2.24
C LEU A 265 -4.28 22.39 -1.99
N ARG A 266 -5.25 22.43 -2.92
CA ARG A 266 -6.47 21.65 -2.83
C ARG A 266 -6.19 20.15 -2.71
N ASN A 267 -5.28 19.62 -3.52
CA ASN A 267 -4.91 18.21 -3.49
C ASN A 267 -4.22 17.82 -2.17
N ALA A 268 -3.37 18.71 -1.64
CA ALA A 268 -2.71 18.51 -0.35
C ALA A 268 -3.70 18.51 0.82
N VAL A 269 -4.64 19.48 0.83
CA VAL A 269 -5.70 19.56 1.83
C VAL A 269 -6.60 18.32 1.78
N ALA A 270 -7.02 17.88 0.59
CA ALA A 270 -7.79 16.65 0.44
C ALA A 270 -7.01 15.42 0.94
N GLY A 271 -5.69 15.38 0.73
CA GLY A 271 -4.80 14.36 1.28
C GLY A 271 -4.79 14.36 2.81
N ALA A 272 -4.58 15.53 3.44
CA ALA A 272 -4.59 15.67 4.90
C ALA A 272 -5.95 15.33 5.51
N ALA A 273 -7.05 15.75 4.88
CA ALA A 273 -8.41 15.42 5.32
C ALA A 273 -8.68 13.91 5.23
N GLY A 274 -8.31 13.26 4.13
CA GLY A 274 -8.41 11.81 3.99
C GLY A 274 -7.58 11.03 5.01
N GLY A 275 -6.51 11.63 5.54
CA GLY A 275 -5.70 11.08 6.63
C GLY A 275 -6.13 11.50 8.05
N GLY A 276 -7.14 12.36 8.20
CA GLY A 276 -7.58 12.89 9.49
C GLY A 276 -6.58 13.85 10.16
N HIS A 277 -5.75 14.54 9.38
CA HIS A 277 -4.65 15.38 9.86
C HIS A 277 -5.01 16.87 9.90
N GLY A 278 -5.90 17.24 10.84
CA GLY A 278 -6.40 18.62 10.99
C GLY A 278 -5.30 19.68 11.18
N HIS A 279 -4.21 19.36 11.88
CA HIS A 279 -3.08 20.28 12.09
C HIS A 279 -2.35 20.63 10.79
N VAL A 280 -2.27 19.68 9.85
CA VAL A 280 -1.67 19.93 8.53
C VAL A 280 -2.61 20.78 7.66
N ILE A 281 -3.92 20.57 7.77
CA ILE A 281 -4.90 21.44 7.10
C ILE A 281 -4.72 22.89 7.56
N TYR A 282 -4.65 23.11 8.87
CA TYR A 282 -4.41 24.45 9.43
C TYR A 282 -3.11 25.08 8.92
N LEU A 283 -2.02 24.30 8.86
CA LEU A 283 -0.74 24.75 8.31
C LEU A 283 -0.86 25.16 6.84
N LEU A 284 -1.48 24.31 6.01
CA LEU A 284 -1.68 24.58 4.59
C LEU A 284 -2.52 25.85 4.38
N LEU A 285 -3.60 26.02 5.14
CA LEU A 285 -4.46 27.20 5.08
C LEU A 285 -3.74 28.49 5.50
N ASN A 286 -2.95 28.44 6.58
CA ASN A 286 -2.18 29.59 7.05
C ASN A 286 -1.01 29.95 6.13
N SER A 287 -0.45 28.97 5.43
CA SER A 287 0.61 29.24 4.45
C SER A 287 0.08 30.03 3.26
N THR A 288 -1.19 29.84 2.87
CA THR A 288 -1.82 30.59 1.78
C THR A 288 -2.21 32.00 2.23
N THR A 289 -1.74 33.01 1.50
CA THR A 289 -2.25 34.38 1.69
C THR A 289 -3.79 34.36 1.55
N LYS A 290 -4.50 35.01 2.48
CA LYS A 290 -5.97 35.01 2.63
C LYS A 290 -6.78 35.18 1.33
N GLY A 291 -6.19 35.72 0.25
CA GLY A 291 -6.83 35.93 -1.05
C GLY A 291 -6.98 34.70 -1.94
N ASN A 292 -6.20 33.63 -1.76
CA ASN A 292 -6.26 32.43 -2.63
C ASN A 292 -7.24 31.34 -2.14
N LEU A 293 -7.66 31.40 -0.88
CA LEU A 293 -8.61 30.45 -0.29
C LEU A 293 -9.95 30.46 -1.03
N SER A 294 -10.50 31.62 -1.37
CA SER A 294 -11.78 31.72 -2.07
C SER A 294 -11.77 31.08 -3.47
N LYS A 295 -10.62 31.05 -4.15
CA LYS A 295 -10.44 30.39 -5.45
C LYS A 295 -10.29 28.86 -5.33
N CYS A 296 -9.69 28.36 -4.25
CA CYS A 296 -9.51 26.92 -4.00
C CYS A 296 -10.84 26.14 -3.88
N PHE A 297 -11.92 26.80 -3.44
CA PHE A 297 -13.17 26.13 -3.01
C PHE A 297 -14.36 26.31 -3.96
N LYS A 298 -14.13 26.73 -5.22
CA LYS A 298 -15.21 26.81 -6.23
C LYS A 298 -15.83 25.44 -6.57
N TYR A 299 -15.20 24.33 -6.16
CA TYR A 299 -15.70 22.96 -6.36
C TYR A 299 -15.56 22.13 -5.07
N PRO A 300 -16.55 21.28 -4.73
CA PRO A 300 -16.54 20.50 -3.50
C PRO A 300 -15.39 19.46 -3.50
N ILE A 301 -14.72 19.35 -2.35
CA ILE A 301 -13.87 18.18 -2.04
C ILE A 301 -14.83 16.99 -1.80
N THR A 302 -14.35 15.75 -1.99
CA THR A 302 -15.17 14.53 -1.84
C THR A 302 -16.06 14.55 -0.59
N ALA A 303 -17.28 14.02 -0.70
CA ALA A 303 -18.38 14.22 0.26
C ALA A 303 -18.09 13.87 1.73
N THR A 304 -17.11 12.99 2.00
CA THR A 304 -16.68 12.66 3.37
C THR A 304 -15.82 13.75 4.03
N CYS A 305 -15.15 14.57 3.24
CA CYS A 305 -14.25 15.63 3.73
C CYS A 305 -14.99 16.95 3.95
N ASP A 306 -16.14 17.19 3.31
CA ASP A 306 -16.83 18.49 3.35
C ASP A 306 -17.30 18.87 4.76
N LEU A 307 -17.69 17.90 5.60
CA LEU A 307 -18.20 18.17 6.96
C LEU A 307 -17.09 18.55 7.94
N GLU A 308 -16.03 17.75 8.07
CA GLU A 308 -14.88 18.06 8.93
C GLU A 308 -14.14 19.32 8.46
N TYR A 309 -14.11 19.56 7.15
CA TYR A 309 -13.46 20.71 6.55
C TYR A 309 -14.24 22.02 6.77
N ARG A 310 -15.58 21.98 6.67
CA ARG A 310 -16.43 23.12 7.05
C ARG A 310 -16.33 23.45 8.54
N ILE A 311 -16.18 22.44 9.39
CA ILE A 311 -15.98 22.64 10.84
C ILE A 311 -14.63 23.32 11.10
N LEU A 312 -13.56 22.90 10.43
CA LEU A 312 -12.24 23.52 10.55
C LEU A 312 -12.20 24.96 9.98
N LEU A 313 -12.93 25.24 8.90
CA LEU A 313 -13.08 26.60 8.35
C LEU A 313 -13.92 27.53 9.23
N ALA A 314 -14.91 26.99 9.95
CA ALA A 314 -15.72 27.78 10.89
C ALA A 314 -14.99 28.09 12.21
N ALA A 315 -13.89 27.38 12.49
CA ALA A 315 -13.10 27.51 13.71
C ALA A 315 -11.82 28.37 13.54
N ALA A 316 -11.52 28.84 12.32
CA ALA A 316 -10.36 29.68 11.98
C ALA A 316 -10.80 31.14 11.70
#